data_AF-A0A351WU99-F1
#
_entry.id   AF-A0A351WU99-F1
#
_cell.length_a   1.000
_cell.length_b   1.000
_cell.length_c   1.000
_cell.angle_alpha   90.00
_cell.angle_beta   90.00
_cell.angle_gamma   90.00
#
_symmetry.space_group_name_H-M   'P 1'
#
loop_
_entity.id
_entity.type
_entity.pdbx_description
1 polymer ?
#
loop_
_entity_poly.entity_id
_entity_poly.type
_entity_poly.pdbx_seq_one_letter_code
_entity_poly.pdbx_strand_id
1 'polypeptide(L)' 'KVPYLETIRGSAKVQGKYKKQSGGRGQYGDCWIELSPLPRGEGYLFEDKIV' A
#
# COMPACT_ATOMS: atom_id res chain seq x y z
N LYS A 1 8.93 5.20 28.07
CA LYS A 1 8.63 5.66 26.69
C LYS A 1 7.46 4.80 26.18
N VAL A 2 6.30 5.38 25.92
CA VAL A 2 5.09 4.62 25.52
C VAL A 2 5.18 4.27 24.03
N PRO A 3 5.01 3.00 23.62
CA PRO A 3 4.97 2.62 22.22
C PRO A 3 3.59 2.94 21.63
N TYR A 4 3.49 4.05 20.90
CA TYR A 4 2.29 4.38 20.13
C TYR A 4 2.26 3.59 18.82
N LEU A 5 1.07 3.16 18.42
CA LEU A 5 0.82 2.44 17.17
C LEU A 5 -0.18 3.24 16.35
N GLU A 6 -0.02 3.25 15.02
CA GLU A 6 -0.88 3.94 14.08
C GLU A 6 -1.70 2.93 13.25
N THR A 7 -2.96 3.25 12.97
CA THR A 7 -3.84 2.46 12.11
C THR A 7 -4.75 3.36 11.30
N ILE A 8 -5.13 2.92 10.10
CA ILE A 8 -6.14 3.57 9.27
C ILE A 8 -7.55 3.32 9.83
N ARG A 9 -8.50 4.23 9.58
CA ARG A 9 -9.90 4.13 10.02
C ARG A 9 -10.90 3.89 8.89
N GLY A 10 -10.48 4.10 7.64
CA GLY A 10 -11.34 3.99 6.47
C GLY A 10 -10.66 3.20 5.37
N SER A 11 -11.47 2.66 4.47
CA SER A 11 -10.98 2.00 3.26
C SER A 11 -10.53 3.04 2.23
N ALA A 12 -9.40 2.80 1.58
CA ALA A 12 -8.88 3.64 0.51
C ALA A 12 -8.37 2.78 -0.64
N LYS A 13 -8.71 3.17 -1.87
CA LYS A 13 -8.16 2.58 -3.09
C LYS A 13 -7.24 3.60 -3.74
N VAL A 14 -5.97 3.25 -3.91
CA VAL A 14 -4.94 4.17 -4.39
C VAL A 14 -4.14 3.53 -5.51
N GLN A 15 -3.86 4.32 -6.54
CA GLN A 15 -2.95 3.95 -7.62
C GLN A 15 -1.56 4.53 -7.35
N GLY A 16 -0.57 3.65 -7.21
CA GLY A 16 0.84 4.00 -7.11
C GLY A 16 1.51 3.86 -8.47
N LYS A 17 1.65 4.98 -9.20
CA LYS A 17 2.38 5.02 -10.46
C LYS A 17 3.78 5.56 -10.23
N TYR A 18 4.78 4.69 -10.35
CA TYR A 18 6.18 5.07 -10.34
C TYR A 18 6.72 5.14 -11.77
N LYS A 19 6.89 6.36 -12.28
CA LYS A 19 7.52 6.62 -13.57
C LYS A 19 8.76 7.48 -13.35
N LYS A 20 9.92 6.84 -13.23
CA LYS A 20 11.20 7.55 -13.11
C LYS A 20 12.18 7.06 -14.18
N GLN A 21 12.67 8.00 -14.97
CA GLN A 21 13.69 7.77 -15.99
C GLN A 21 14.88 8.67 -15.66
N SER A 22 15.86 8.12 -14.93
CA SER A 22 17.12 8.79 -14.65
C SER A 22 18.21 8.17 -15.53
N GLY A 23 18.44 8.76 -16.71
CA GLY A 23 19.62 8.54 -17.56
C GLY A 23 19.80 7.16 -18.23
N GLY A 24 19.02 6.13 -17.89
CA GLY A 24 19.14 4.76 -18.44
C GLY A 24 17.79 4.09 -18.73
N ARG A 25 17.73 2.74 -18.67
CA ARG A 25 16.49 1.95 -18.80
C ARG A 25 15.45 2.48 -17.81
N GLY A 26 14.31 2.96 -18.32
CA GLY A 26 13.26 3.57 -17.51
C GLY A 26 12.66 2.58 -16.51
N GLN A 27 12.41 3.04 -15.29
CA GLN A 27 11.64 2.29 -14.31
C GLN A 27 10.17 2.71 -14.44
N TYR A 28 9.33 1.74 -14.78
CA TYR A 28 7.89 1.89 -14.83
C TYR A 28 7.24 0.86 -13.90
N GLY A 29 6.46 1.34 -12.95
CA GLY A 29 5.58 0.52 -12.12
C GLY A 29 4.24 1.22 -12.01
N ASP A 30 3.16 0.47 -12.16
CA ASP A 30 1.81 0.94 -11.90
C ASP A 30 1.10 -0.13 -11.07
N CYS A 31 0.82 0.19 -9.81
CA CYS A 31 0.21 -0.73 -8.86
C CYS A 31 -1.07 -0.13 -8.31
N TRP A 32 -2.14 -0.93 -8.29
CA TRP A 32 -3.36 -0.59 -7.59
C TRP A 32 -3.36 -1.29 -6.23
N ILE A 33 -3.58 -0.52 -5.17
CA ILE A 33 -3.61 -1.03 -3.81
C ILE A 33 -4.95 -0.63 -3.19
N GLU A 34 -5.64 -1.62 -2.64
CA GLU A 34 -6.82 -1.43 -1.80
C GLU A 34 -6.41 -1.66 -0.35
N LEU A 35 -6.63 -0.66 0.49
CA LEU A 35 -6.31 -0.68 1.92
C LEU A 35 -7.63 -0.60 2.68
N SER A 36 -7.85 -1.51 3.62
CA SER A 36 -9.02 -1.49 4.50
C SER A 36 -8.59 -1.69 5.95
N PRO A 37 -9.26 -1.03 6.92
CA PRO A 37 -9.01 -1.28 8.34
C PRO A 37 -9.49 -2.67 8.72
N LEU A 38 -8.67 -3.41 9.46
CA LEU A 38 -9.04 -4.69 10.06
C LEU A 38 -9.43 -4.49 11.53
N PRO A 39 -10.24 -5.40 12.10
CA PRO A 39 -10.48 -5.49 13.53
C PRO A 39 -9.19 -5.41 14.36
N ARG A 40 -9.26 -4.72 15.51
CA ARG A 40 -8.11 -4.56 16.40
C ARG A 40 -7.60 -5.95 16.84
N GLY A 41 -6.34 -6.23 16.52
CA GLY A 41 -5.68 -7.48 16.89
C GLY A 41 -5.46 -8.46 15.72
N GLU A 42 -6.05 -8.21 14.55
CA GLU A 42 -5.85 -9.06 13.37
C GLU A 42 -4.51 -8.80 12.64
N GLY A 43 -3.81 -7.73 12.97
CA GLY A 43 -2.47 -7.45 12.46
C GLY A 43 -2.50 -6.95 11.01
N TYR A 44 -1.87 -7.69 10.09
CA TYR A 44 -1.71 -7.33 8.69
C TYR A 44 -2.06 -8.51 7.79
N LEU A 45 -2.89 -8.26 6.79
CA LEU A 45 -3.28 -9.25 5.79
C LEU A 45 -3.06 -8.65 4.41
N PHE A 46 -2.35 -9.38 3.55
CA PHE A 46 -2.08 -9.00 2.16
C PHE A 46 -2.70 -10.05 1.25
N GLU A 47 -3.69 -9.64 0.46
CA GLU A 47 -4.27 -10.47 -0.59
C GLU A 47 -3.76 -9.99 -1.94
N ASP A 48 -3.16 -10.92 -2.70
CA ASP A 48 -2.81 -10.68 -4.09
C ASP A 48 -4.05 -10.89 -4.97
N LYS A 49 -4.47 -9.82 -5.64
CA LYS A 49 -5.63 -9.84 -6.55
C LYS A 49 -5.20 -9.56 -8.00
N ILE A 50 -3.97 -9.93 -8.35
CA ILE A 50 -3.45 -9.73 -9.71
C ILE A 50 -4.10 -10.79 -10.62
N VAL A 51 -4.79 -10.33 -11.68
CA VAL A 51 -5.36 -11.17 -12.75
C VAL A 51 -4.75 -10.77 -14.08
#